data_AF-A0A6I2RB90-F1
#
_entry.id   AF-A0A6I2RB90-F1
#
_cell.length_a   1.000
_cell.length_b   1.000
_cell.length_c   1.000
_cell.angle_alpha   90.00
_cell.angle_beta   90.00
_cell.angle_gamma   90.00
#
_symmetry.space_group_name_H-M   'P 1'
#
loop_
_entity.id
_entity.type
_entity.pdbx_description
1 polymer ?
#
loop_
_entity_poly.entity_id
_entity_poly.type
_entity_poly.pdbx_seq_one_letter_code
_entity_poly.pdbx_strand_id
1 'polypeptide(L)'
;MKGIIHYQTEEYGCIKVKLSGVLKSLGITRNQLRTLTGVKYEVIDRYYKGEDIYMADLNFLAKVCYSLECKIEDLLEYCPPNNENK
;
A
#
# COMPACT_ATOMS: atom_id res chain seq x y z
N MET A 1 -26.13 -30.09 9.68
CA MET A 1 -24.89 -29.48 10.24
C MET A 1 -24.40 -28.45 9.25
N LYS A 2 -24.14 -27.23 9.71
CA LYS A 2 -23.86 -26.05 8.89
C LYS A 2 -22.57 -26.27 8.09
N GLY A 3 -22.65 -26.15 6.77
CA GLY A 3 -21.49 -26.14 5.89
C GLY A 3 -20.54 -25.02 6.29
N ILE A 4 -19.27 -25.36 6.46
CA ILE A 4 -18.21 -24.39 6.69
C ILE A 4 -18.03 -23.67 5.36
N ILE A 5 -18.53 -22.43 5.28
CA ILE A 5 -18.29 -21.55 4.15
C ILE A 5 -16.83 -21.10 4.26
N HIS A 6 -15.95 -21.73 3.48
CA HIS A 6 -14.64 -21.14 3.18
C HIS A 6 -14.90 -19.92 2.29
N TYR A 7 -14.86 -18.72 2.87
CA TYR A 7 -14.78 -17.49 2.07
C TYR A 7 -13.40 -17.47 1.42
N GLN A 8 -13.33 -17.82 0.12
CA GLN A 8 -12.13 -17.54 -0.67
C GLN A 8 -12.01 -16.03 -0.83
N THR A 9 -11.01 -15.45 -0.17
CA THR A 9 -10.60 -14.05 -0.33
C THR A 9 -9.92 -13.78 -1.67
N GLU A 10 -10.11 -14.63 -2.69
CA GLU A 10 -9.25 -14.70 -3.89
C GLU A 10 -9.98 -14.51 -5.22
N GLU A 11 -11.25 -14.10 -5.27
CA GLU A 11 -11.95 -14.03 -6.57
C GLU A 11 -11.49 -12.88 -7.48
N TYR A 12 -11.00 -11.77 -6.91
CA TYR A 12 -10.71 -10.54 -7.65
C TYR A 12 -9.31 -9.97 -7.41
N GLY A 13 -8.45 -10.68 -6.69
CA GLY A 13 -7.08 -10.24 -6.38
C GLY A 13 -7.01 -9.18 -5.29
N CYS A 14 -5.91 -8.42 -5.25
CA CYS A 14 -5.66 -7.41 -4.23
C CYS A 14 -4.82 -6.22 -4.74
N ILE A 15 -4.76 -5.13 -3.97
CA ILE A 15 -3.84 -4.03 -4.22
C ILE A 15 -2.71 -4.11 -3.19
N LYS A 16 -1.46 -4.17 -3.64
CA LYS A 16 -0.26 -4.10 -2.81
C LYS A 16 0.26 -2.68 -2.71
N VAL A 17 0.78 -2.34 -1.53
CA VAL A 17 1.47 -1.07 -1.26
C VAL A 17 2.98 -1.27 -1.35
N LYS A 18 3.66 -0.36 -2.05
CA LYS A 18 5.09 -0.44 -2.39
C LYS A 18 5.94 0.66 -1.76
N LEU A 19 5.39 1.40 -0.78
CA LEU A 19 6.06 2.57 -0.19
C LEU A 19 7.45 2.25 0.35
N SER A 20 7.66 1.07 0.97
CA SER A 20 8.98 0.66 1.46
C SER A 20 10.03 0.57 0.34
N GLY A 21 9.66 0.04 -0.82
CA GLY A 21 10.53 -0.05 -2.00
C GLY A 21 10.88 1.33 -2.53
N VAL A 22 9.89 2.22 -2.66
CA VAL A 22 10.10 3.61 -3.10
C VAL A 22 11.04 4.35 -2.16
N LEU A 23 10.78 4.31 -0.85
CA LEU A 23 11.65 4.95 0.15
C LEU A 23 13.09 4.41 0.11
N LYS A 24 13.26 3.10 -0.02
CA LYS A 24 14.58 2.47 -0.15
C LYS A 24 15.30 2.93 -1.41
N SER A 25 14.60 3.03 -2.55
CA SER A 25 15.20 3.46 -3.82
C SER A 25 15.67 4.92 -3.79
N LEU A 26 14.97 5.78 -3.05
CA LEU A 26 15.29 7.20 -2.90
C LEU A 26 16.25 7.48 -1.73
N GLY A 27 16.59 6.49 -0.92
CA GLY A 27 17.40 6.68 0.29
C GLY A 27 16.70 7.53 1.37
N ILE A 28 15.37 7.54 1.37
CA ILE A 28 14.54 8.35 2.28
C ILE A 28 14.00 7.49 3.41
N THR A 29 14.05 8.00 4.64
CA THR A 29 13.47 7.37 5.82
C THR A 29 11.99 7.73 6.00
N ARG A 30 11.23 6.92 6.74
CA ARG A 30 9.85 7.23 7.16
C ARG A 30 9.75 8.59 7.86
N ASN A 31 10.74 8.95 8.68
CA ASN A 31 10.79 10.22 9.38
C ASN A 31 11.02 11.42 8.44
N GLN A 32 11.84 11.26 7.41
CA GLN A 32 11.99 12.30 6.38
C GLN A 32 10.69 12.47 5.60
N LEU A 33 10.01 11.38 5.22
CA LEU A 33 8.70 11.46 4.57
C LEU A 33 7.66 12.19 5.43
N ARG A 34 7.67 11.95 6.74
CA ARG A 34 6.81 12.65 7.71
C ARG A 34 7.06 14.16 7.68
N THR A 35 8.32 14.58 7.66
CA THR A 35 8.71 15.99 7.56
C THR A 35 8.27 16.61 6.23
N LEU A 36 8.43 15.87 5.11
CA LEU A 36 8.07 16.36 3.78
C LEU A 36 6.55 16.51 3.57
N THR A 37 5.76 15.59 4.13
CA THR A 37 4.31 15.51 3.87
C THR A 37 3.44 16.12 4.99
N GLY A 38 4.01 16.31 6.17
CA GLY A 38 3.28 16.67 7.39
C GLY A 38 2.27 15.62 7.87
N VAL A 39 2.32 14.40 7.31
CA VAL A 39 1.41 13.31 7.66
C VAL A 39 1.85 12.66 8.97
N LYS A 40 0.89 12.15 9.76
CA LYS A 40 1.19 11.44 11.01
C LYS A 40 2.08 10.21 10.74
N TYR A 41 3.08 9.99 11.61
CA TYR A 41 4.02 8.88 11.46
C TYR A 41 3.32 7.52 11.38
N GLU A 42 2.28 7.30 12.16
CA GLU A 42 1.50 6.04 12.17
C GLU A 42 0.88 5.70 10.81
N VAL A 43 0.44 6.72 10.06
CA VAL A 43 -0.09 6.52 8.70
C VAL A 43 1.05 6.10 7.78
N ILE A 44 2.18 6.82 7.82
CA ILE A 44 3.37 6.48 7.03
C ILE A 44 3.87 5.07 7.36
N ASP A 45 3.92 4.70 8.63
CA ASP A 45 4.39 3.40 9.09
C ASP A 45 3.48 2.27 8.58
N ARG A 46 2.17 2.48 8.61
CA ARG A 46 1.18 1.54 8.07
C ARG A 46 1.38 1.30 6.57
N TYR A 47 1.50 2.36 5.78
CA TYR A 47 1.76 2.25 4.33
C TYR A 47 3.15 1.71 4.03
N TYR A 48 4.14 1.98 4.88
CA TYR A 48 5.48 1.42 4.72
C TYR A 48 5.49 -0.10 4.92
N LYS A 49 4.76 -0.59 5.92
CA LYS A 49 4.61 -2.03 6.18
C LYS A 49 3.68 -2.72 5.18
N GLY A 50 2.70 -1.98 4.65
CA GLY A 50 1.66 -2.55 3.79
C GLY A 50 0.65 -3.41 4.56
N GLU A 51 0.54 -3.21 5.87
CA GLU A 51 -0.30 -3.99 6.79
C GLU A 51 -1.51 -3.16 7.24
N ASP A 52 -2.66 -3.80 7.50
CA ASP A 52 -3.87 -3.18 8.06
C ASP A 52 -4.45 -1.98 7.27
N ILE A 53 -4.30 -1.97 5.94
CA ILE A 53 -4.84 -0.93 5.06
C ILE A 53 -6.18 -1.38 4.48
N TYR A 54 -7.26 -1.05 5.17
CA TYR A 54 -8.63 -1.35 4.73
C TYR A 54 -9.21 -0.29 3.78
N MET A 55 -8.69 0.94 3.84
CA MET A 55 -9.14 2.06 3.00
C MET A 55 -7.94 2.90 2.57
N ALA A 56 -7.86 3.19 1.26
CA ALA A 56 -6.84 4.05 0.70
C ALA A 56 -7.12 5.51 1.09
N ASP A 57 -6.15 6.16 1.71
CA ASP A 57 -6.15 7.59 1.98
C ASP A 57 -5.57 8.28 0.75
N LEU A 58 -6.46 8.75 -0.13
CA LEU A 58 -6.06 9.39 -1.39
C LEU A 58 -5.28 10.69 -1.17
N ASN A 59 -5.54 11.41 -0.08
CA ASN A 59 -4.81 12.63 0.24
C ASN A 59 -3.39 12.32 0.72
N PHE A 60 -3.22 11.26 1.52
CA PHE A 60 -1.90 10.74 1.84
C PHE A 60 -1.12 10.36 0.58
N LEU A 61 -1.72 9.56 -0.30
CA LEU A 61 -1.08 9.10 -1.53
C LEU A 61 -0.70 10.28 -2.44
N ALA A 62 -1.57 11.28 -2.59
CA ALA A 62 -1.29 12.49 -3.35
C ALA A 62 -0.11 13.29 -2.76
N LYS A 63 -0.04 13.44 -1.43
CA LYS A 63 1.09 14.09 -0.76
C LYS A 63 2.40 13.34 -1.00
N VAL A 64 2.38 12.02 -0.94
CA VAL A 64 3.58 11.20 -1.21
C VAL A 64 4.01 11.35 -2.68
N CYS A 65 3.06 11.28 -3.62
CA CYS A 65 3.35 11.49 -5.06
C CYS A 65 4.01 12.85 -5.30
N TYR A 66 3.45 13.91 -4.73
CA TYR A 66 4.00 15.27 -4.84
C TYR A 66 5.37 15.40 -4.17
N SER A 67 5.51 14.96 -2.91
CA SER A 67 6.75 15.13 -2.15
C SER A 67 7.93 14.28 -2.64
N LEU A 68 7.65 13.15 -3.29
CA LEU A 68 8.68 12.24 -3.80
C LEU A 68 8.82 12.30 -5.33
N GLU A 69 8.07 13.18 -6.00
CA GLU A 69 8.01 13.27 -7.47
C GLU A 69 7.76 11.92 -8.15
N CYS A 70 6.88 11.10 -7.56
CA CYS A 70 6.54 9.76 -8.04
C CYS A 70 5.09 9.67 -8.49
N LYS A 71 4.77 8.62 -9.25
CA LYS A 71 3.42 8.34 -9.72
C LYS A 71 2.70 7.37 -8.76
N ILE A 72 1.39 7.27 -8.91
CA ILE A 72 0.59 6.36 -8.09
C ILE A 72 0.96 4.90 -8.33
N GLU A 73 1.39 4.53 -9.55
CA GLU A 73 1.80 3.16 -9.89
C GLU A 73 3.14 2.78 -9.23
N ASP A 74 3.92 3.75 -8.76
CA ASP A 74 5.11 3.49 -7.95
C ASP A 74 4.74 3.09 -6.52
N LEU A 75 3.58 3.55 -6.03
CA LEU A 75 3.11 3.32 -4.66
C LEU A 75 2.15 2.14 -4.53
N LEU A 76 1.34 1.87 -5.56
CA LEU A 76 0.31 0.84 -5.56
C LEU A 76 0.48 -0.11 -6.76
N GLU A 77 0.15 -1.37 -6.55
CA GLU A 77 0.15 -2.38 -7.60
C GLU A 77 -1.08 -3.28 -7.47
N TYR A 78 -1.85 -3.42 -8.54
CA TYR A 78 -2.89 -4.43 -8.59
C TYR A 78 -2.26 -5.81 -8.85
N CYS A 79 -2.55 -6.75 -7.97
CA CYS A 79 -2.20 -8.15 -8.13
C CYS A 79 -3.47 -8.93 -8.48
N PRO A 80 -3.59 -9.47 -9.71
CA PRO A 80 -4.72 -10.32 -10.07
C PRO A 80 -4.73 -11.60 -9.21
N PRO A 81 -5.87 -12.30 -9.12
CA PRO A 81 -5.92 -13.57 -8.42
C PRO A 81 -5.03 -14.62 -9.10
N ASN A 82 -4.35 -15.44 -8.30
CA ASN A 82 -3.51 -16.53 -8.82
C ASN A 82 -4.40 -17.64 -9.39
N ASN A 83 -4.52 -17.71 -10.70
CA ASN A 83 -5.26 -18.76 -11.41
C ASN A 83 -4.46 -20.07 -11.52
N GLU A 84 -3.77 -20.53 -10.47
CA GLU A 84 -2.93 -21.73 -10.54
C GLU A 84 -3.68 -23.06 -10.40
N ASN A 85 -5.02 -23.07 -10.34
CA ASN A 85 -5.81 -24.30 -10.42
C ASN A 85 -7.06 -24.10 -11.27
N LYS A 86 -6.90 -24.16 -12.60
CA LYS A 86 -8.03 -24.37 -13.52
C LYS A 86 -7.82 -25.64 -14.32
#